data_AF-A0A562WA40-F1
#
_entry.id   AF-A0A562WA40-F1
#
_cell.length_a   1.000
_cell.length_b   1.000
_cell.length_c   1.000
_cell.angle_alpha   90.00
_cell.angle_beta   90.00
_cell.angle_gamma   90.00
#
_symmetry.space_group_name_H-M   'P 1'
#
loop_
_entity.id
_entity.type
_entity.pdbx_description
1 polymer ?
#
loop_
_entity_poly.entity_id
_entity_poly.type
_entity_poly.pdbx_seq_one_letter_code
_entity_poly.pdbx_strand_id
1 'polypeptide(L)'
;MTRRIGRSACALLLAMPLLTAAPARAAGPGDLVARDIHPTGWMSSSASEVNGRGEVIITATRTVDGEIQPPLGFVWRAGRHTALPPLPGGTGSLPHDINERGEVVGFCQSAVQLSRPCLWRQGQPHDLGTLDERGTGAALAVNDKGEVVGYNETFIRGGESHAFLWRRGVLIDLGGTGNRGAIGINNSSQVIGVHYTETGRRAFLWQQGTLTELGTLGGSESVPSDINERGQVVGTSTTADGTEHAFLWQDGRMTDLGTPTGDSGALAINDRGQVTGWTASNGVLNAFHWHRGVRTEFAGYVNDINERGWVAGTTTGEPQHALLWRDGRVITGDPARAVMDLNDRGMLAGWTNGPDGDRATIWR
;
A
#
# COMPACT_ATOMS: atom_id res chain seq x y z
N MET A 1 9.35 -17.57 7.13
CA MET A 1 9.76 -16.76 5.97
C MET A 1 8.56 -16.68 5.06
N THR A 2 7.80 -15.60 5.19
CA THR A 2 7.34 -14.69 4.12
C THR A 2 6.36 -13.70 4.75
N ARG A 3 6.41 -12.47 4.27
CA ARG A 3 5.79 -11.29 4.88
C ARG A 3 5.27 -10.35 3.79
N ARG A 4 4.32 -9.54 4.24
CA ARG A 4 3.76 -8.27 3.74
C ARG A 4 2.40 -8.43 3.12
N ILE A 5 1.64 -7.39 3.39
CA ILE A 5 0.22 -7.25 3.35
C ILE A 5 0.05 -6.06 2.43
N GLY A 6 -0.56 -6.26 1.28
CA GLY A 6 -0.56 -5.20 0.29
C GLY A 6 -1.34 -4.01 0.73
N ARG A 7 -0.86 -2.90 0.21
CA ARG A 7 -1.30 -1.58 0.58
C ARG A 7 -2.25 -1.09 -0.48
N SER A 8 -3.42 -0.70 -0.01
CA SER A 8 -4.13 0.38 -0.69
C SER A 8 -3.32 1.66 -0.49
N ALA A 9 -2.67 2.11 -1.55
CA ALA A 9 -1.97 3.38 -1.58
C ALA A 9 -2.93 4.52 -1.21
N CYS A 10 -2.89 4.97 0.04
CA CYS A 10 -3.32 6.32 0.37
C CYS A 10 -2.14 7.25 0.08
N ALA A 11 -1.83 7.43 -1.21
CA ALA A 11 -0.84 8.40 -1.65
C ALA A 11 -1.40 9.80 -1.41
N LEU A 12 -0.83 10.53 -0.46
CA LEU A 12 -1.07 11.96 -0.33
C LEU A 12 -0.41 12.66 -1.54
N LEU A 13 -1.18 12.90 -2.60
CA LEU A 13 -0.78 13.73 -3.72
C LEU A 13 -0.75 15.20 -3.28
N LEU A 14 0.41 15.69 -2.82
CA LEU A 14 0.63 17.13 -2.67
C LEU A 14 1.09 17.70 -4.03
N ALA A 15 0.36 18.69 -4.54
CA ALA A 15 0.78 19.51 -5.67
C ALA A 15 1.96 20.39 -5.24
N MET A 16 3.05 20.42 -6.03
CA MET A 16 4.23 21.25 -5.75
C MET A 16 4.69 22.02 -7.00
N PRO A 17 5.24 23.24 -6.83
CA PRO A 17 5.61 24.12 -7.93
C PRO A 17 6.85 23.62 -8.69
N LEU A 18 6.83 23.82 -10.01
CA LEU A 18 7.93 23.54 -10.93
C LEU A 18 9.13 24.45 -10.63
N LEU A 19 10.25 23.88 -10.15
CA LEU A 19 11.57 24.50 -10.25
C LEU A 19 12.42 23.77 -11.29
N THR A 20 13.26 24.53 -11.99
CA THR A 20 14.07 24.06 -13.11
C THR A 20 15.08 22.99 -12.68
N ALA A 21 15.04 21.85 -13.36
CA ALA A 21 15.86 20.65 -13.11
C ALA A 21 17.37 20.89 -13.32
N ALA A 22 18.18 20.37 -12.41
CA ALA A 22 19.60 20.15 -12.64
C ALA A 22 19.80 18.93 -13.58
N PRO A 23 20.86 18.88 -14.40
CA PRO A 23 21.09 17.78 -15.32
C PRO A 23 21.33 16.45 -14.58
N ALA A 24 20.74 15.37 -15.09
CA ALA A 24 20.88 14.03 -14.54
C ALA A 24 22.34 13.54 -14.60
N ARG A 25 22.87 13.08 -13.46
CA ARG A 25 24.17 12.39 -13.40
C ARG A 25 24.01 10.98 -13.97
N ALA A 26 24.95 10.53 -14.79
CA ALA A 26 25.01 9.14 -15.21
C ALA A 26 25.23 8.20 -14.00
N ALA A 27 24.51 7.07 -13.97
CA ALA A 27 24.59 6.08 -12.91
C ALA A 27 26.02 5.52 -12.78
N GLY A 28 26.57 5.55 -11.57
CA GLY A 28 27.86 4.96 -11.20
C GLY A 28 27.73 3.54 -10.65
N PRO A 29 28.86 2.84 -10.41
CA PRO A 29 28.85 1.52 -9.78
C PRO A 29 28.19 1.58 -8.39
N GLY A 30 27.11 0.83 -8.19
CA GLY A 30 26.36 0.77 -6.94
C GLY A 30 25.13 1.69 -6.87
N ASP A 31 24.86 2.47 -7.93
CA ASP A 31 23.62 3.24 -8.07
C ASP A 31 22.45 2.33 -8.47
N LEU A 32 21.23 2.75 -8.12
CA LEU A 32 19.99 2.09 -8.54
C LEU A 32 19.75 2.28 -10.04
N VAL A 33 19.62 1.19 -10.79
CA VAL A 33 19.39 1.26 -12.24
C VAL A 33 17.92 0.98 -12.57
N ALA A 34 17.29 1.91 -13.29
CA ALA A 34 15.91 1.78 -13.74
C ALA A 34 15.78 0.75 -14.87
N ARG A 35 14.71 -0.03 -14.82
CA ARG A 35 14.24 -0.85 -15.92
C ARG A 35 12.76 -0.58 -16.12
N ASP A 36 12.44 -0.08 -17.30
CA ASP A 36 11.08 0.09 -17.78
C ASP A 36 10.39 -1.26 -17.93
N ILE A 37 9.23 -1.40 -17.29
CA ILE A 37 8.34 -2.56 -17.35
C ILE A 37 6.94 -2.15 -17.80
N HIS A 38 6.79 -1.00 -18.46
CA HIS A 38 5.56 -0.52 -19.04
C HIS A 38 4.98 -1.54 -20.06
N PRO A 39 3.68 -1.90 -19.97
CA PRO A 39 3.06 -2.81 -20.91
C PRO A 39 2.87 -2.17 -22.29
N THR A 40 3.24 -2.87 -23.36
CA THR A 40 3.13 -2.37 -24.74
C THR A 40 1.69 -2.07 -25.14
N GLY A 41 1.46 -0.94 -25.82
CA GLY A 41 0.14 -0.53 -26.31
C GLY A 41 -0.73 0.19 -25.28
N TRP A 42 -0.15 0.55 -24.13
CA TRP A 42 -0.78 1.37 -23.11
C TRP A 42 -0.17 2.79 -23.14
N MET A 43 -0.91 3.75 -22.62
CA MET A 43 -0.49 5.15 -22.58
C MET A 43 0.27 5.46 -21.29
N SER A 44 -0.31 5.03 -20.16
CA SER A 44 0.24 5.28 -18.83
C SER A 44 0.15 4.01 -17.99
N SER A 45 1.08 3.82 -17.07
CA SER A 45 1.09 2.70 -16.14
C SER A 45 1.85 3.00 -14.87
N SER A 46 1.41 2.43 -13.75
CA SER A 46 2.11 2.47 -12.46
C SER A 46 2.30 1.07 -11.90
N ALA A 47 3.49 0.79 -11.35
CA ALA A 47 3.70 -0.39 -10.50
C ALA A 47 3.49 -0.02 -9.04
N SER A 48 2.84 -0.90 -8.26
CA SER A 48 2.47 -0.60 -6.87
C SER A 48 2.99 -1.59 -5.84
N GLU A 49 3.13 -2.89 -6.17
CA GLU A 49 3.60 -3.93 -5.25
C GLU A 49 4.53 -4.91 -5.97
N VAL A 50 5.49 -5.48 -5.24
CA VAL A 50 6.42 -6.50 -5.71
C VAL A 50 6.63 -7.60 -4.65
N ASN A 51 6.24 -8.83 -4.98
CA ASN A 51 6.46 -9.93 -4.06
C ASN A 51 7.93 -10.43 -4.06
N GLY A 52 8.21 -11.32 -3.11
CA GLY A 52 9.43 -12.08 -2.95
C GLY A 52 9.71 -13.07 -4.07
N ARG A 53 8.96 -13.12 -5.18
CA ARG A 53 9.30 -13.84 -6.43
C ARG A 53 9.70 -12.91 -7.58
N GLY A 54 9.65 -11.60 -7.34
CA GLY A 54 9.89 -10.56 -8.34
C GLY A 54 8.73 -10.43 -9.33
N GLU A 55 7.52 -10.77 -8.90
CA GLU A 55 6.29 -10.47 -9.61
C GLU A 55 5.81 -9.09 -9.16
N VAL A 56 5.53 -8.23 -10.14
CA VAL A 56 5.16 -6.83 -9.91
C VAL A 56 3.75 -6.61 -10.42
N ILE A 57 2.85 -6.09 -9.59
CA ILE A 57 1.53 -5.68 -10.08
C ILE A 57 1.64 -4.30 -10.73
N ILE A 58 0.97 -4.15 -11.87
CA ILE A 58 0.92 -2.93 -12.66
C ILE A 58 -0.53 -2.61 -12.96
N THR A 59 -0.92 -1.35 -12.83
CA THR A 59 -2.17 -0.82 -13.41
C THR A 59 -1.82 0.03 -14.61
N ALA A 60 -2.51 -0.16 -15.73
CA ALA A 60 -2.29 0.64 -16.93
C ALA A 60 -3.61 1.23 -17.47
N THR A 61 -3.50 2.41 -18.09
CA THR A 61 -4.59 3.13 -18.75
C THR A 61 -4.23 3.47 -20.20
N ARG A 62 -5.26 3.60 -21.03
CA ARG A 62 -5.13 3.96 -22.44
C ARG A 62 -6.33 4.77 -22.89
N THR A 63 -6.18 5.42 -24.03
CA THR A 63 -7.25 6.15 -24.71
C THR A 63 -7.53 5.49 -26.05
N VAL A 64 -8.80 5.37 -26.42
CA VAL A 64 -9.25 4.91 -27.74
C VAL A 64 -10.21 5.97 -28.27
N ASP A 65 -9.93 6.51 -29.45
CA ASP A 65 -10.73 7.57 -30.09
C ASP A 65 -10.99 8.82 -29.21
N GLY A 66 -10.01 9.17 -28.38
CA GLY A 66 -10.10 10.32 -27.45
C GLY A 66 -10.75 9.99 -26.10
N GLU A 67 -11.30 8.78 -25.93
CA GLU A 67 -11.97 8.35 -24.69
C GLU A 67 -11.07 7.47 -23.82
N ILE A 68 -10.96 7.84 -22.53
CA ILE A 68 -10.20 7.06 -21.54
C ILE A 68 -10.90 5.72 -21.33
N GLN A 69 -10.16 4.65 -21.56
CA GLN A 69 -10.64 3.30 -21.34
C GLN A 69 -10.51 2.92 -19.86
N PRO A 70 -11.38 2.04 -19.35
CA PRO A 70 -11.20 1.44 -18.03
C PRO A 70 -9.79 0.84 -17.86
N PRO A 71 -9.19 0.97 -16.66
CA PRO A 71 -7.84 0.45 -16.41
C PRO A 71 -7.79 -1.07 -16.49
N LEU A 72 -6.63 -1.60 -16.86
CA LEU A 72 -6.33 -3.03 -16.81
C LEU A 72 -5.11 -3.31 -15.94
N GLY A 73 -5.22 -4.36 -15.13
CA GLY A 73 -4.16 -4.84 -14.27
C GLY A 73 -3.26 -5.83 -15.00
N PHE A 74 -1.99 -5.88 -14.61
CA PHE A 74 -1.02 -6.85 -15.08
C PHE A 74 -0.17 -7.36 -13.92
N VAL A 75 0.32 -8.58 -14.05
CA VAL A 75 1.51 -9.04 -13.33
C VAL A 75 2.66 -9.07 -14.31
N TRP A 76 3.72 -8.32 -14.02
CA TRP A 76 4.99 -8.42 -14.72
C TRP A 76 5.93 -9.37 -13.98
N ARG A 77 6.61 -10.25 -14.73
CA ARG A 77 7.70 -11.07 -14.22
C ARG A 77 8.70 -11.38 -15.32
N ALA A 78 9.98 -11.08 -15.07
CA ALA A 78 11.08 -11.47 -15.95
C ALA A 78 10.87 -11.10 -17.44
N GLY A 79 10.30 -9.92 -17.72
CA GLY A 79 10.08 -9.43 -19.07
C GLY A 79 8.74 -9.85 -19.71
N ARG A 80 7.88 -10.57 -18.98
CA ARG A 80 6.55 -10.97 -19.45
C ARG A 80 5.46 -10.33 -18.62
N HIS A 81 4.46 -9.75 -19.29
CA HIS A 81 3.20 -9.31 -18.69
C HIS A 81 2.14 -10.40 -18.80
N THR A 82 1.41 -10.64 -17.71
CA THR A 82 0.20 -11.45 -17.67
C THR A 82 -0.95 -10.54 -17.30
N ALA A 83 -1.95 -10.42 -18.17
CA ALA A 83 -3.12 -9.58 -17.91
C ALA A 83 -3.96 -10.14 -16.75
N LEU A 84 -4.58 -9.23 -16.00
CA LEU A 84 -5.55 -9.50 -14.95
C LEU A 84 -6.92 -9.01 -15.44
N PRO A 85 -7.63 -9.76 -16.30
CA PRO A 85 -8.89 -9.31 -16.88
C PRO A 85 -9.97 -9.13 -15.81
N PRO A 86 -10.98 -8.27 -16.05
CA PRO A 86 -12.15 -8.20 -15.19
C PRO A 86 -12.93 -9.51 -15.19
N LEU A 87 -13.88 -9.64 -14.25
CA LEU A 87 -14.90 -10.70 -14.29
C LEU A 87 -15.67 -10.69 -15.62
N PRO A 88 -16.28 -11.81 -16.05
CA PRO A 88 -17.10 -11.86 -17.27
C PRO A 88 -18.16 -10.76 -17.30
N GLY A 89 -18.18 -9.96 -18.37
CA GLY A 89 -19.06 -8.80 -18.52
C GLY A 89 -18.58 -7.51 -17.84
N GLY A 90 -17.45 -7.56 -17.13
CA GLY A 90 -16.79 -6.40 -16.55
C GLY A 90 -15.95 -5.61 -17.54
N THR A 91 -15.55 -4.41 -17.14
CA THR A 91 -14.93 -3.41 -18.02
C THR A 91 -13.47 -3.12 -17.67
N GLY A 92 -13.09 -3.21 -16.40
CA GLY A 92 -11.75 -2.88 -15.93
C GLY A 92 -11.37 -3.59 -14.63
N SER A 93 -10.09 -3.53 -14.28
CA SER A 93 -9.52 -4.24 -13.14
C SER A 93 -8.45 -3.40 -12.46
N LEU A 94 -8.47 -3.35 -11.14
CA LEU A 94 -7.53 -2.58 -10.33
C LEU A 94 -6.95 -3.51 -9.26
N PRO A 95 -5.75 -4.09 -9.48
CA PRO A 95 -5.06 -4.88 -8.48
C PRO A 95 -4.53 -3.98 -7.35
N HIS A 96 -4.57 -4.49 -6.12
CA HIS A 96 -4.09 -3.81 -4.92
C HIS A 96 -2.93 -4.55 -4.24
N ASP A 97 -2.96 -5.89 -4.20
CA ASP A 97 -1.98 -6.68 -3.46
C ASP A 97 -1.66 -8.00 -4.17
N ILE A 98 -0.46 -8.55 -3.93
CA ILE A 98 0.02 -9.84 -4.39
C ILE A 98 0.76 -10.60 -3.28
N ASN A 99 0.33 -11.84 -3.00
CA ASN A 99 1.06 -12.70 -2.05
C ASN A 99 2.21 -13.49 -2.70
N GLU A 100 2.92 -14.29 -1.91
CA GLU A 100 4.08 -15.08 -2.37
C GLU A 100 3.70 -16.31 -3.20
N ARG A 101 2.41 -16.63 -3.24
CA ARG A 101 1.85 -17.63 -4.15
C ARG A 101 1.53 -17.03 -5.52
N GLY A 102 1.59 -15.70 -5.65
CA GLY A 102 1.22 -14.92 -6.84
C GLY A 102 -0.28 -14.85 -7.03
N GLU A 103 -1.03 -14.97 -5.94
CA GLU A 103 -2.43 -14.62 -5.90
C GLU A 103 -2.52 -13.11 -5.77
N VAL A 104 -3.21 -12.47 -6.70
CA VAL A 104 -3.39 -11.02 -6.72
C VAL A 104 -4.82 -10.72 -6.26
N VAL A 105 -5.01 -9.69 -5.45
CA VAL A 105 -6.35 -9.22 -5.08
C VAL A 105 -6.54 -7.76 -5.42
N GLY A 106 -7.78 -7.33 -5.50
CA GLY A 106 -8.17 -5.99 -5.92
C GLY A 106 -9.66 -5.90 -6.16
N PHE A 107 -10.06 -5.14 -7.16
CA PHE A 107 -11.45 -5.13 -7.61
C PHE A 107 -11.61 -5.11 -9.13
N CYS A 108 -12.74 -5.66 -9.59
CA CYS A 108 -13.18 -5.60 -10.97
C CYS A 108 -14.32 -4.60 -11.10
N GLN A 109 -14.27 -3.78 -12.15
CA GLN A 109 -15.34 -2.86 -12.53
C GLN A 109 -16.36 -3.58 -13.42
N SER A 110 -17.64 -3.29 -13.22
CA SER A 110 -18.73 -3.77 -14.07
C SER A 110 -19.42 -2.59 -14.77
N ALA A 111 -19.94 -2.83 -15.98
CA ALA A 111 -20.70 -1.84 -16.76
C ALA A 111 -22.06 -1.49 -16.13
N VAL A 112 -22.57 -2.36 -15.25
CA VAL A 112 -23.94 -2.31 -14.72
C VAL A 112 -23.97 -2.23 -13.19
N GLN A 113 -22.86 -2.56 -12.53
CA GLN A 113 -22.73 -2.56 -11.07
C GLN A 113 -21.41 -1.92 -10.63
N LEU A 114 -21.49 -1.26 -9.49
CA LEU A 114 -20.39 -0.82 -8.64
C LEU A 114 -19.37 -1.98 -8.43
N SER A 115 -18.13 -1.66 -8.06
CA SER A 115 -16.97 -2.57 -8.07
C SER A 115 -17.19 -3.88 -7.30
N ARG A 116 -16.58 -4.97 -7.77
CA ARG A 116 -16.61 -6.29 -7.11
C ARG A 116 -15.22 -6.69 -6.61
N PRO A 117 -15.08 -7.14 -5.35
CA PRO A 117 -13.82 -7.67 -4.84
C PRO A 117 -13.37 -8.90 -5.66
N CYS A 118 -12.14 -8.85 -6.15
CA CYS A 118 -11.61 -9.84 -7.08
C CYS A 118 -10.31 -10.47 -6.56
N LEU A 119 -10.16 -11.75 -6.85
CA LEU A 119 -8.93 -12.53 -6.66
C LEU A 119 -8.51 -13.11 -8.01
N TRP A 120 -7.30 -12.81 -8.45
CA TRP A 120 -6.69 -13.43 -9.62
C TRP A 120 -5.75 -14.54 -9.22
N ARG A 121 -5.97 -15.73 -9.79
CA ARG A 121 -5.07 -16.88 -9.69
C ARG A 121 -4.58 -17.23 -11.08
N GLN A 122 -3.26 -17.14 -11.30
CA GLN A 122 -2.67 -17.37 -12.62
C GLN A 122 -3.31 -16.49 -13.72
N GLY A 123 -3.66 -15.26 -13.37
CA GLY A 123 -4.34 -14.32 -14.27
C GLY A 123 -5.84 -14.57 -14.47
N GLN A 124 -6.44 -15.59 -13.83
CA GLN A 124 -7.88 -15.84 -13.94
C GLN A 124 -8.66 -15.17 -12.80
N PRO A 125 -9.65 -14.31 -13.11
CA PRO A 125 -10.43 -13.59 -12.10
C PRO A 125 -11.42 -14.51 -11.40
N HIS A 126 -11.50 -14.39 -10.08
CA HIS A 126 -12.47 -15.04 -9.22
C HIS A 126 -13.21 -13.97 -8.43
N ASP A 127 -14.53 -14.05 -8.47
CA ASP A 127 -15.40 -13.19 -7.67
C ASP A 127 -15.38 -13.67 -6.22
N LEU A 128 -15.06 -12.77 -5.28
CA LEU A 128 -15.03 -13.09 -3.87
C LEU A 128 -16.41 -12.97 -3.19
N GLY A 129 -17.41 -12.48 -3.92
CA GLY A 129 -18.73 -12.24 -3.37
C GLY A 129 -18.86 -10.87 -2.71
N THR A 130 -20.09 -10.54 -2.35
CA THR A 130 -20.44 -9.40 -1.51
C THR A 130 -21.39 -9.87 -0.40
N LEU A 131 -21.44 -9.16 0.73
CA LEU A 131 -22.29 -9.53 1.87
C LEU A 131 -23.80 -9.47 1.55
N ASP A 132 -24.19 -8.76 0.49
CA ASP A 132 -25.52 -8.84 -0.12
C ASP A 132 -25.42 -8.87 -1.66
N GLU A 133 -26.50 -9.27 -2.34
CA GLU A 133 -26.52 -9.48 -3.80
C GLU A 133 -26.28 -8.22 -4.64
N ARG A 134 -26.49 -7.03 -4.06
CA ARG A 134 -26.33 -5.73 -4.75
C ARG A 134 -25.14 -4.93 -4.22
N GLY A 135 -24.40 -5.50 -3.29
CA GLY A 135 -23.28 -4.87 -2.65
C GLY A 135 -22.12 -4.65 -3.60
N THR A 136 -21.22 -3.81 -3.15
CA THR A 136 -20.01 -3.40 -3.87
C THR A 136 -18.82 -3.61 -2.94
N GLY A 137 -17.60 -3.54 -3.44
CA GLY A 137 -16.45 -3.48 -2.56
C GLY A 137 -15.13 -3.63 -3.28
N ALA A 138 -14.09 -3.77 -2.48
CA ALA A 138 -12.74 -4.07 -2.94
C ALA A 138 -12.04 -5.02 -1.97
N ALA A 139 -11.20 -5.90 -2.53
CA ALA A 139 -10.23 -6.65 -1.76
C ALA A 139 -8.93 -5.85 -1.72
N LEU A 140 -8.43 -5.58 -0.52
CA LEU A 140 -7.31 -4.66 -0.31
C LEU A 140 -6.02 -5.38 0.04
N ALA A 141 -6.09 -6.55 0.69
CA ALA A 141 -4.91 -7.31 1.08
C ALA A 141 -5.16 -8.82 1.09
N VAL A 142 -4.09 -9.60 0.89
CA VAL A 142 -4.07 -11.06 0.88
C VAL A 142 -2.83 -11.59 1.58
N ASN A 143 -3.00 -12.58 2.47
CA ASN A 143 -1.86 -13.26 3.09
C ASN A 143 -1.43 -14.51 2.32
N ASP A 144 -0.32 -15.15 2.72
CA ASP A 144 0.21 -16.36 2.06
C ASP A 144 -0.61 -17.62 2.33
N LYS A 145 -1.61 -17.55 3.21
CA LYS A 145 -2.64 -18.59 3.34
C LYS A 145 -3.73 -18.42 2.28
N GLY A 146 -3.80 -17.28 1.59
CA GLY A 146 -4.85 -16.92 0.63
C GLY A 146 -6.12 -16.47 1.31
N GLU A 147 -5.99 -15.97 2.53
CA GLU A 147 -7.05 -15.23 3.22
C GLU A 147 -6.99 -13.79 2.71
N VAL A 148 -8.15 -13.25 2.34
CA VAL A 148 -8.26 -11.94 1.69
C VAL A 148 -9.12 -11.04 2.56
N VAL A 149 -8.73 -9.78 2.71
CA VAL A 149 -9.50 -8.79 3.46
C VAL A 149 -9.79 -7.56 2.62
N GLY A 150 -10.81 -6.82 3.02
CA GLY A 150 -11.20 -5.58 2.36
C GLY A 150 -12.47 -5.03 2.96
N TYR A 151 -13.26 -4.36 2.14
CA TYR A 151 -14.55 -3.82 2.54
C TYR A 151 -15.66 -4.16 1.54
N ASN A 152 -16.89 -4.19 2.03
CA ASN A 152 -18.11 -4.29 1.23
C ASN A 152 -19.07 -3.15 1.59
N GLU A 153 -19.52 -2.40 0.60
CA GLU A 153 -20.63 -1.47 0.75
C GLU A 153 -21.94 -2.21 0.50
N THR A 154 -22.84 -2.17 1.46
CA THR A 154 -24.13 -2.87 1.40
C THR A 154 -25.22 -1.95 0.89
N PHE A 155 -26.01 -2.40 -0.09
CA PHE A 155 -27.10 -1.58 -0.63
C PHE A 155 -28.31 -1.57 0.32
N ILE A 156 -28.52 -2.66 1.07
CA ILE A 156 -29.75 -2.88 1.84
C ILE A 156 -29.68 -2.27 3.26
N ARG A 157 -28.48 -1.99 3.79
CA ARG A 157 -28.29 -1.36 5.12
C ARG A 157 -27.90 0.12 5.00
N GLY A 158 -28.52 0.85 4.08
CA GLY A 158 -28.30 2.30 3.95
C GLY A 158 -26.90 2.69 3.46
N GLY A 159 -26.17 1.80 2.77
CA GLY A 159 -24.85 2.11 2.24
C GLY A 159 -23.70 1.87 3.23
N GLU A 160 -23.93 1.16 4.33
CA GLU A 160 -22.87 0.87 5.30
C GLU A 160 -21.74 0.05 4.68
N SER A 161 -20.50 0.44 5.01
CA SER A 161 -19.27 -0.29 4.67
C SER A 161 -18.92 -1.29 5.77
N HIS A 162 -18.73 -2.54 5.40
CA HIS A 162 -18.38 -3.64 6.30
C HIS A 162 -17.01 -4.19 5.95
N ALA A 163 -16.14 -4.32 6.95
CA ALA A 163 -14.88 -5.03 6.79
C ALA A 163 -15.14 -6.53 6.65
N PHE A 164 -14.49 -7.19 5.69
CA PHE A 164 -14.64 -8.64 5.48
C PHE A 164 -13.32 -9.39 5.58
N LEU A 165 -13.44 -10.70 5.87
CA LEU A 165 -12.43 -11.73 5.63
C LEU A 165 -13.01 -12.79 4.70
N TRP A 166 -12.40 -12.97 3.54
CA TRP A 166 -12.68 -14.08 2.65
C TRP A 166 -11.68 -15.20 2.91
N ARG A 167 -12.20 -16.42 3.13
CA ARG A 167 -11.37 -17.60 3.39
C ARG A 167 -12.04 -18.85 2.86
N ARG A 168 -11.33 -19.56 1.97
CA ARG A 168 -11.75 -20.86 1.41
C ARG A 168 -13.16 -20.81 0.80
N GLY A 169 -13.47 -19.75 0.05
CA GLY A 169 -14.77 -19.58 -0.61
C GLY A 169 -15.87 -18.99 0.27
N VAL A 170 -15.58 -18.69 1.54
CA VAL A 170 -16.56 -18.10 2.46
C VAL A 170 -16.18 -16.65 2.75
N LEU A 171 -17.13 -15.74 2.53
CA LEU A 171 -17.05 -14.34 2.93
C LEU A 171 -17.56 -14.19 4.36
N ILE A 172 -16.73 -13.66 5.24
CA ILE A 172 -17.01 -13.50 6.67
C ILE A 172 -17.06 -12.00 6.97
N ASP A 173 -18.19 -11.51 7.47
CA ASP A 173 -18.29 -10.15 8.03
C ASP A 173 -17.49 -10.10 9.34
N LEU A 174 -16.60 -9.13 9.46
CA LEU A 174 -15.80 -8.92 10.69
C LEU A 174 -16.61 -8.23 11.79
N GLY A 175 -17.83 -7.77 11.47
CA GLY A 175 -18.85 -7.37 12.41
C GLY A 175 -18.62 -6.03 13.10
N GLY A 176 -19.49 -5.80 14.10
CA GLY A 176 -19.67 -4.56 14.83
C GLY A 176 -20.59 -3.57 14.14
N THR A 177 -20.68 -2.36 14.68
CA THR A 177 -21.61 -1.31 14.22
C THR A 177 -20.85 -0.23 13.45
N GLY A 178 -21.49 0.38 12.46
CA GLY A 178 -20.95 1.52 11.70
C GLY A 178 -19.98 1.13 10.57
N ASN A 179 -19.50 2.15 9.87
CA ASN A 179 -18.67 1.99 8.68
C ASN A 179 -17.26 1.50 9.02
N ARG A 180 -16.82 0.40 8.40
CA ARG A 180 -15.52 -0.23 8.64
C ARG A 180 -14.90 -0.74 7.35
N GLY A 181 -13.58 -0.70 7.28
CA GLY A 181 -12.80 -1.34 6.23
C GLY A 181 -11.57 -2.02 6.78
N ALA A 182 -11.32 -3.27 6.37
CA ALA A 182 -10.06 -3.94 6.64
C ALA A 182 -9.05 -3.54 5.56
N ILE A 183 -7.86 -3.12 6.01
CA ILE A 183 -6.80 -2.65 5.12
C ILE A 183 -5.61 -3.60 5.07
N GLY A 184 -5.52 -4.56 6.01
CA GLY A 184 -4.39 -5.45 6.08
C GLY A 184 -4.62 -6.72 6.89
N ILE A 185 -3.89 -7.80 6.56
CA ILE A 185 -3.96 -9.12 7.19
C ILE A 185 -2.59 -9.82 7.21
N ASN A 186 -2.10 -10.27 8.37
CA ASN A 186 -0.85 -11.06 8.44
C ASN A 186 -1.08 -12.58 8.29
N ASN A 187 0.00 -13.36 8.23
CA ASN A 187 -0.09 -14.82 8.14
C ASN A 187 -0.55 -15.50 9.43
N SER A 188 -0.69 -14.78 10.55
CA SER A 188 -1.37 -15.26 11.76
C SER A 188 -2.89 -15.05 11.74
N SER A 189 -3.44 -14.63 10.58
CA SER A 189 -4.87 -14.35 10.39
C SER A 189 -5.37 -13.22 11.30
N GLN A 190 -4.48 -12.27 11.61
CA GLN A 190 -4.80 -11.02 12.28
C GLN A 190 -5.07 -9.94 11.24
N VAL A 191 -6.18 -9.24 11.39
CA VAL A 191 -6.66 -8.24 10.43
C VAL A 191 -6.64 -6.86 11.06
N ILE A 192 -6.10 -5.87 10.38
CA ILE A 192 -6.16 -4.46 10.80
C ILE A 192 -7.10 -3.69 9.89
N GLY A 193 -7.68 -2.62 10.44
CA GLY A 193 -8.59 -1.77 9.68
C GLY A 193 -8.95 -0.50 10.40
N VAL A 194 -9.83 0.25 9.76
CA VAL A 194 -10.37 1.52 10.26
C VAL A 194 -11.85 1.37 10.51
N HIS A 195 -12.29 1.85 11.66
CA HIS A 195 -13.68 2.06 12.03
C HIS A 195 -13.98 3.56 12.03
N TYR A 196 -14.95 3.98 11.22
CA TYR A 196 -15.39 5.36 11.09
C TYR A 196 -16.52 5.61 12.09
N THR A 197 -16.19 6.26 13.20
CA THR A 197 -17.15 6.62 14.25
C THR A 197 -17.65 8.04 14.05
N GLU A 198 -18.71 8.43 14.77
CA GLU A 198 -19.19 9.82 14.81
C GLU A 198 -18.12 10.82 15.29
N THR A 199 -17.15 10.33 16.07
CA THR A 199 -16.11 11.16 16.73
C THR A 199 -14.74 11.06 16.07
N GLY A 200 -14.65 10.42 14.89
CA GLY A 200 -13.40 10.25 14.14
C GLY A 200 -13.06 8.78 13.87
N ARG A 201 -11.90 8.56 13.25
CA ARG A 201 -11.41 7.23 12.86
C ARG A 201 -10.79 6.48 14.04
N ARG A 202 -11.01 5.17 14.13
CA ARG A 202 -10.36 4.28 15.11
C ARG A 202 -9.71 3.10 14.41
N ALA A 203 -8.44 2.87 14.72
CA ALA A 203 -7.73 1.68 14.28
C ALA A 203 -8.21 0.47 15.09
N PHE A 204 -8.51 -0.64 14.42
CA PHE A 204 -8.86 -1.90 15.07
C PHE A 204 -7.93 -3.04 14.65
N LEU A 205 -7.85 -4.05 15.51
CA LEU A 205 -7.31 -5.39 15.25
C LEU A 205 -8.43 -6.40 15.42
N TRP A 206 -8.68 -7.22 14.40
CA TRP A 206 -9.54 -8.39 14.48
C TRP A 206 -8.71 -9.66 14.49
N GLN A 207 -9.01 -10.57 15.42
CA GLN A 207 -8.39 -11.88 15.50
C GLN A 207 -9.38 -12.89 16.07
N GLN A 208 -9.56 -14.01 15.37
CA GLN A 208 -10.36 -15.15 15.84
C GLN A 208 -11.79 -14.78 16.29
N GLY A 209 -12.44 -13.84 15.59
CA GLY A 209 -13.80 -13.40 15.90
C GLY A 209 -13.89 -12.26 16.93
N THR A 210 -12.76 -11.83 17.50
CA THR A 210 -12.71 -10.70 18.43
C THR A 210 -12.17 -9.46 17.72
N LEU A 211 -12.93 -8.37 17.78
CA LEU A 211 -12.50 -7.04 17.32
C LEU A 211 -12.05 -6.20 18.52
N THR A 212 -10.83 -5.68 18.44
CA THR A 212 -10.18 -4.88 19.47
C THR A 212 -9.83 -3.51 18.90
N GLU A 213 -10.38 -2.45 19.47
CA GLU A 213 -9.94 -1.09 19.17
C GLU A 213 -8.53 -0.86 19.74
N LEU A 214 -7.62 -0.29 18.94
CA LEU A 214 -6.22 -0.10 19.34
C LEU A 214 -6.02 1.10 20.29
N GLY A 215 -7.02 1.98 20.37
CA GLY A 215 -6.96 3.25 21.10
C GLY A 215 -6.38 4.39 20.27
N THR A 216 -5.96 5.46 20.96
CA THR A 216 -5.31 6.65 20.39
C THR A 216 -4.18 7.11 21.33
N LEU A 217 -3.36 8.07 20.88
CA LEU A 217 -2.35 8.75 21.71
C LEU A 217 -2.93 9.86 22.62
N GLY A 218 -4.24 9.79 22.92
CA GLY A 218 -4.96 10.75 23.74
C GLY A 218 -5.89 11.68 22.96
N GLY A 219 -5.75 11.73 21.63
CA GLY A 219 -6.65 12.45 20.74
C GLY A 219 -7.84 11.62 20.27
N SER A 220 -8.52 12.11 19.23
CA SER A 220 -9.75 11.55 18.70
C SER A 220 -9.57 10.71 17.43
N GLU A 221 -8.36 10.40 16.98
CA GLU A 221 -8.15 9.62 15.76
C GLU A 221 -6.99 8.63 15.86
N SER A 222 -7.17 7.47 15.24
CA SER A 222 -6.09 6.53 14.90
C SER A 222 -6.40 5.81 13.59
N VAL A 223 -5.36 5.65 12.76
CA VAL A 223 -5.42 4.98 11.46
C VAL A 223 -4.21 4.07 11.36
N PRO A 224 -4.38 2.75 11.20
CA PRO A 224 -3.26 1.85 11.00
C PRO A 224 -2.77 1.94 9.55
N SER A 225 -1.52 1.57 9.32
CA SER A 225 -0.89 1.56 8.00
C SER A 225 -0.26 0.23 7.66
N ASP A 226 0.23 -0.52 8.66
CA ASP A 226 0.88 -1.81 8.43
C ASP A 226 0.85 -2.69 9.70
N ILE A 227 0.90 -4.01 9.52
CA ILE A 227 1.02 -5.01 10.59
C ILE A 227 2.07 -6.05 10.22
N ASN A 228 2.90 -6.44 11.19
CA ASN A 228 3.91 -7.49 10.98
C ASN A 228 3.45 -8.88 11.48
N GLU A 229 4.26 -9.91 11.27
CA GLU A 229 3.95 -11.29 11.67
C GLU A 229 4.00 -11.52 13.18
N ARG A 230 4.46 -10.54 13.95
CA ARG A 230 4.37 -10.54 15.42
C ARG A 230 3.11 -9.88 15.93
N GLY A 231 2.22 -9.41 15.05
CA GLY A 231 1.01 -8.69 15.44
C GLY A 231 1.26 -7.26 15.89
N GLN A 232 2.44 -6.69 15.61
CA GLN A 232 2.70 -5.27 15.87
C GLN A 232 2.09 -4.44 14.76
N VAL A 233 1.35 -3.40 15.13
CA VAL A 233 0.66 -2.50 14.19
C VAL A 233 1.30 -1.13 14.26
N VAL A 234 1.48 -0.47 13.11
CA VAL A 234 1.93 0.92 13.05
C VAL A 234 0.95 1.78 12.28
N GLY A 235 1.04 3.09 12.46
CA GLY A 235 0.24 4.05 11.71
C GLY A 235 0.35 5.46 12.28
N THR A 236 -0.72 6.22 12.18
CA THR A 236 -0.84 7.60 12.70
C THR A 236 -1.95 7.67 13.73
N SER A 237 -1.73 8.42 14.82
CA SER A 237 -2.76 8.73 15.81
C SER A 237 -2.62 10.17 16.29
N THR A 238 -3.73 10.81 16.61
CA THR A 238 -3.71 12.14 17.21
C THR A 238 -3.41 12.07 18.70
N THR A 239 -2.55 12.99 19.15
CA THR A 239 -2.25 13.25 20.56
C THR A 239 -3.34 14.11 21.21
N ALA A 240 -3.26 14.32 22.53
CA ALA A 240 -4.25 15.10 23.28
C ALA A 240 -4.34 16.59 22.84
N ASP A 241 -3.27 17.15 22.30
CA ASP A 241 -3.20 18.49 21.72
C ASP A 241 -3.55 18.53 20.22
N GLY A 242 -3.86 17.38 19.62
CA GLY A 242 -4.34 17.25 18.25
C GLY A 242 -3.25 17.06 17.19
N THR A 243 -1.97 17.00 17.57
CA THR A 243 -0.86 16.72 16.66
C THR A 243 -0.91 15.28 16.15
N GLU A 244 -0.56 15.06 14.88
CA GLU A 244 -0.50 13.71 14.32
C GLU A 244 0.83 13.05 14.62
N HIS A 245 0.80 11.95 15.36
CA HIS A 245 2.01 11.20 15.73
C HIS A 245 2.01 9.79 15.14
N ALA A 246 3.18 9.36 14.67
CA ALA A 246 3.44 7.98 14.34
C ALA A 246 3.26 7.12 15.61
N PHE A 247 2.66 5.94 15.49
CA PHE A 247 2.55 5.01 16.61
C PHE A 247 3.05 3.60 16.28
N LEU A 248 3.41 2.87 17.34
CA LEU A 248 3.58 1.42 17.35
C LEU A 248 2.67 0.83 18.43
N TRP A 249 1.72 0.01 18.01
CA TRP A 249 0.87 -0.76 18.91
C TRP A 249 1.40 -2.19 19.04
N GLN A 250 1.49 -2.66 20.28
CA GLN A 250 1.88 -4.01 20.60
C GLN A 250 1.25 -4.43 21.94
N ASP A 251 0.67 -5.63 22.00
CA ASP A 251 0.20 -6.26 23.24
C ASP A 251 -0.73 -5.34 24.08
N GLY A 252 -1.66 -4.64 23.42
CA GLY A 252 -2.62 -3.75 24.06
C GLY A 252 -2.10 -2.34 24.37
N ARG A 253 -0.86 -2.01 24.00
CA ARG A 253 -0.24 -0.71 24.29
C ARG A 253 0.15 0.02 23.01
N MET A 254 -0.31 1.26 22.88
CA MET A 254 0.16 2.20 21.87
C MET A 254 1.39 2.96 22.40
N THR A 255 2.48 2.93 21.64
CA THR A 255 3.72 3.64 21.90
C THR A 255 3.84 4.78 20.91
N ASP A 256 4.02 6.00 21.42
CA ASP A 256 4.27 7.19 20.62
C ASP A 256 5.65 7.09 19.96
N LEU A 257 5.67 7.13 18.63
CA LEU A 257 6.86 7.19 17.79
C LEU A 257 7.00 8.56 17.13
N GLY A 258 6.30 9.59 17.62
CA GLY A 258 6.21 10.92 17.04
C GLY A 258 7.41 11.81 17.32
N THR A 259 7.45 12.97 16.65
CA THR A 259 8.56 13.93 16.74
C THR A 259 8.27 14.98 17.82
N PRO A 260 9.26 15.52 18.54
CA PRO A 260 9.00 16.56 19.55
C PRO A 260 8.35 17.83 19.00
N THR A 261 8.48 18.08 17.69
CA THR A 261 7.92 19.27 17.04
C THR A 261 7.28 18.90 15.70
N GLY A 262 5.96 18.98 15.61
CA GLY A 262 5.21 18.77 14.37
C GLY A 262 4.71 17.35 14.16
N ASP A 263 4.23 17.08 12.96
CA ASP A 263 3.50 15.86 12.65
C ASP A 263 4.42 14.72 12.24
N SER A 264 3.92 13.49 12.34
CA SER A 264 4.60 12.28 11.87
C SER A 264 3.60 11.16 11.62
N GLY A 265 3.99 10.23 10.74
CA GLY A 265 3.22 9.02 10.47
C GLY A 265 4.12 7.85 10.18
N ALA A 266 3.82 6.68 10.77
CA ALA A 266 4.50 5.44 10.43
C ALA A 266 3.82 4.82 9.21
N LEU A 267 4.61 4.54 8.17
CA LEU A 267 4.11 3.99 6.91
C LEU A 267 4.30 2.48 6.86
N ALA A 268 5.47 1.96 7.26
CA ALA A 268 5.77 0.54 7.17
C ALA A 268 6.50 0.03 8.40
N ILE A 269 6.19 -1.20 8.79
CA ILE A 269 6.92 -1.94 9.81
C ILE A 269 7.58 -3.14 9.18
N ASN A 270 8.63 -3.62 9.83
CA ASN A 270 9.43 -4.84 9.83
C ASN A 270 9.01 -6.10 10.62
N ASP A 271 9.32 -7.35 10.24
CA ASP A 271 9.26 -8.48 11.23
C ASP A 271 10.38 -8.40 12.26
N ARG A 272 11.36 -7.49 12.14
CA ARG A 272 12.29 -7.13 13.24
C ARG A 272 11.81 -5.92 14.04
N GLY A 273 10.64 -5.37 13.71
CA GLY A 273 10.05 -4.22 14.40
C GLY A 273 10.78 -2.92 14.09
N GLN A 274 11.46 -2.88 12.93
CA GLN A 274 11.94 -1.64 12.36
C GLN A 274 10.76 -0.93 11.69
N VAL A 275 10.63 0.36 11.89
CA VAL A 275 9.51 1.16 11.36
C VAL A 275 10.09 2.24 10.47
N THR A 276 9.46 2.51 9.34
CA THR A 276 9.76 3.67 8.50
C THR A 276 8.53 4.53 8.32
N GLY A 277 8.74 5.82 8.07
CA GLY A 277 7.66 6.78 7.92
C GLY A 277 8.18 8.18 7.65
N TRP A 278 7.33 9.17 7.91
CA TRP A 278 7.63 10.58 7.67
C TRP A 278 7.52 11.39 8.96
N THR A 279 8.27 12.49 9.01
CA THR A 279 8.11 13.58 9.96
C THR A 279 7.94 14.89 9.19
N ALA A 280 7.12 15.79 9.71
CA ALA A 280 6.90 17.14 9.19
C ALA A 280 7.14 18.14 10.32
N SER A 281 8.36 18.66 10.40
CA SER A 281 8.81 19.55 11.48
C SER A 281 9.26 20.89 10.89
N ASN A 282 8.65 21.99 11.34
CA ASN A 282 8.99 23.35 10.89
C ASN A 282 9.00 23.53 9.36
N GLY A 283 8.05 22.90 8.66
CA GLY A 283 7.95 22.94 7.20
C GLY A 283 8.94 22.04 6.45
N VAL A 284 9.73 21.24 7.16
CA VAL A 284 10.65 20.26 6.57
C VAL A 284 10.06 18.86 6.69
N LEU A 285 9.94 18.17 5.57
CA LEU A 285 9.54 16.77 5.52
C LEU A 285 10.77 15.88 5.43
N ASN A 286 10.92 14.97 6.39
CA ASN A 286 11.97 13.95 6.40
C ASN A 286 11.35 12.55 6.43
N ALA A 287 12.09 11.59 5.90
CA ALA A 287 11.87 10.20 6.21
C ALA A 287 12.52 9.86 7.55
N PHE A 288 11.94 8.90 8.27
CA PHE A 288 12.58 8.31 9.44
C PHE A 288 12.64 6.79 9.32
N HIS A 289 13.69 6.22 9.89
CA HIS A 289 13.79 4.81 10.26
C HIS A 289 13.90 4.72 11.79
N TRP A 290 13.00 3.96 12.42
CA TRP A 290 12.97 3.72 13.85
C TRP A 290 13.29 2.26 14.16
N HIS A 291 14.14 2.03 15.16
CA HIS A 291 14.39 0.70 15.70
C HIS A 291 14.78 0.78 17.18
N ARG A 292 14.05 0.07 18.04
CA ARG A 292 14.37 -0.08 19.48
C ARG A 292 14.61 1.26 20.19
N GLY A 293 13.75 2.25 19.93
CA GLY A 293 13.82 3.58 20.54
C GLY A 293 14.79 4.54 19.86
N VAL A 294 15.56 4.09 18.86
CA VAL A 294 16.45 4.96 18.08
C VAL A 294 15.77 5.35 16.78
N ARG A 295 15.65 6.65 16.53
CA ARG A 295 15.22 7.20 15.24
C ARG A 295 16.43 7.72 14.47
N THR A 296 16.49 7.40 13.19
CA THR A 296 17.40 8.00 12.21
C THR A 296 16.57 8.72 11.16
N GLU A 297 16.75 10.02 11.02
CA GLU A 297 16.08 10.82 9.98
C GLU A 297 16.99 11.04 8.77
N PHE A 298 16.39 11.12 7.59
CA PHE A 298 17.08 11.44 6.35
C PHE A 298 16.12 12.08 5.35
N ALA A 299 16.65 12.85 4.40
CA ALA A 299 15.84 13.48 3.36
C ALA A 299 15.31 12.42 2.38
N GLY A 300 14.00 12.45 2.12
CA GLY A 300 13.34 11.58 1.15
C GLY A 300 11.88 11.31 1.50
N TYR A 301 11.15 10.75 0.54
CA TYR A 301 9.81 10.20 0.72
C TYR A 301 9.93 8.68 0.71
N VAL A 302 9.70 8.03 1.85
CA VAL A 302 9.80 6.57 1.97
C VAL A 302 8.43 5.95 1.95
N ASN A 303 8.31 4.75 1.38
CA ASN A 303 7.04 4.03 1.33
C ASN A 303 7.14 2.67 2.00
N ASP A 304 8.27 1.97 1.83
CA ASP A 304 8.38 0.59 2.30
C ASP A 304 9.73 0.28 2.96
N ILE A 305 9.76 -0.79 3.75
CA ILE A 305 10.95 -1.36 4.37
C ILE A 305 10.98 -2.86 4.07
N ASN A 306 12.10 -3.56 3.97
CA ASN A 306 12.06 -5.02 3.77
C ASN A 306 12.55 -5.79 5.01
N GLU A 307 12.57 -7.13 4.94
CA GLU A 307 13.14 -8.00 5.98
C GLU A 307 14.67 -8.03 5.97
N ARG A 308 15.32 -7.04 5.40
CA ARG A 308 16.73 -6.74 5.66
C ARG A 308 16.90 -5.40 6.36
N GLY A 309 15.79 -4.70 6.63
CA GLY A 309 15.81 -3.35 7.17
C GLY A 309 16.16 -2.30 6.12
N TRP A 310 16.12 -2.63 4.84
CA TRP A 310 16.33 -1.66 3.77
C TRP A 310 15.03 -0.91 3.53
N VAL A 311 15.10 0.40 3.29
CA VAL A 311 13.93 1.27 3.13
C VAL A 311 13.94 1.84 1.72
N ALA A 312 12.81 1.74 1.02
CA ALA A 312 12.65 2.25 -0.34
C ALA A 312 11.80 3.52 -0.38
N GLY A 313 12.11 4.38 -1.34
CA GLY A 313 11.45 5.66 -1.50
C GLY A 313 11.96 6.46 -2.70
N THR A 314 11.67 7.76 -2.69
CA THR A 314 12.26 8.74 -3.62
C THR A 314 13.00 9.82 -2.87
N THR A 315 14.00 10.43 -3.52
CA THR A 315 14.68 11.61 -2.99
C THR A 315 13.75 12.82 -2.99
N THR A 316 14.06 13.81 -2.14
CA THR A 316 13.50 15.15 -2.29
C THR A 316 14.15 15.89 -3.46
N GLY A 317 13.52 16.96 -3.93
CA GLY A 317 14.03 17.82 -5.01
C GLY A 317 13.52 17.44 -6.40
N GLU A 318 13.87 18.28 -7.39
CA GLU A 318 13.51 18.07 -8.80
C GLU A 318 14.77 18.05 -9.68
N PRO A 319 15.03 16.98 -10.45
CA PRO A 319 14.21 15.77 -10.56
C PRO A 319 14.32 14.87 -9.32
N GLN A 320 13.26 14.10 -9.04
CA GLN A 320 13.28 13.04 -8.04
C GLN A 320 13.99 11.79 -8.56
N HIS A 321 14.67 11.07 -7.66
CA HIS A 321 15.42 9.85 -7.94
C HIS A 321 14.95 8.70 -7.06
N ALA A 322 15.11 7.46 -7.53
CA ALA A 322 14.90 6.30 -6.69
C ALA A 322 15.86 6.33 -5.49
N LEU A 323 15.35 5.96 -4.31
CA LEU A 323 16.07 5.96 -3.06
C LEU A 323 15.97 4.58 -2.42
N LEU A 324 17.13 4.06 -1.97
CA LEU A 324 17.24 2.90 -1.11
C LEU A 324 18.13 3.27 0.08
N TRP A 325 17.56 3.35 1.28
CA TRP A 325 18.33 3.45 2.50
C TRP A 325 18.71 2.04 2.98
N ARG A 326 20.00 1.84 3.21
CA ARG A 326 20.57 0.56 3.63
C ARG A 326 21.74 0.81 4.57
N ASP A 327 21.71 0.19 5.74
CA ASP A 327 22.83 0.19 6.69
C ASP A 327 23.32 1.62 7.04
N GLY A 328 22.40 2.56 7.21
CA GLY A 328 22.70 3.97 7.54
C GLY A 328 23.10 4.83 6.35
N ARG A 329 23.07 4.31 5.12
CA ARG A 329 23.46 5.03 3.89
C ARG A 329 22.29 5.12 2.93
N VAL A 330 22.12 6.29 2.32
CA VAL A 330 21.20 6.50 1.21
C VAL A 330 21.92 6.16 -0.09
N ILE A 331 21.35 5.25 -0.87
CA ILE A 331 21.75 4.90 -2.23
C ILE A 331 20.69 5.50 -3.15
N THR A 332 21.14 6.23 -4.18
CA THR A 332 20.27 6.82 -5.19
C THR A 332 20.64 6.29 -6.58
N GLY A 333 19.85 6.62 -7.59
CA GLY A 333 20.19 6.24 -8.96
C GLY A 333 19.31 6.92 -9.98
N ASP A 334 18.81 6.16 -10.94
CA ASP A 334 17.99 6.69 -12.03
C ASP A 334 16.73 7.41 -11.50
N PRO A 335 16.15 8.34 -12.29
CA PRO A 335 14.96 9.09 -11.90
C PRO A 335 13.81 8.19 -11.47
N ALA A 336 12.99 8.70 -10.56
CA ALA A 336 11.76 8.06 -10.11
C ALA A 336 10.74 9.12 -9.76
N ARG A 337 9.51 8.96 -10.25
CA ARG A 337 8.38 9.80 -9.82
C ARG A 337 7.84 9.34 -8.47
N ALA A 338 7.81 8.03 -8.27
CA ALA A 338 7.50 7.37 -7.02
C ALA A 338 8.11 5.96 -7.00
N VAL A 339 8.57 5.55 -5.82
CA VAL A 339 8.91 4.15 -5.51
C VAL A 339 7.94 3.73 -4.41
N MET A 340 7.14 2.71 -4.67
CA MET A 340 6.04 2.30 -3.79
C MET A 340 6.41 1.15 -2.87
N ASP A 341 7.19 0.18 -3.38
CA ASP A 341 7.38 -1.08 -2.70
C ASP A 341 8.78 -1.68 -2.93
N LEU A 342 9.19 -2.58 -2.04
CA LEU A 342 10.51 -3.20 -1.98
C LEU A 342 10.44 -4.66 -1.51
N ASN A 343 10.92 -5.57 -2.37
CA ASN A 343 11.10 -6.96 -1.91
C ASN A 343 12.44 -7.20 -1.21
N ASP A 344 12.54 -8.38 -0.56
CA ASP A 344 13.75 -8.81 0.13
C ASP A 344 14.96 -9.05 -0.77
N ARG A 345 14.79 -9.08 -2.10
CA ARG A 345 15.93 -9.14 -3.04
C ARG A 345 16.50 -7.77 -3.36
N GLY A 346 15.90 -6.68 -2.88
CA GLY A 346 16.30 -5.32 -3.23
C GLY A 346 15.73 -4.84 -4.56
N MET A 347 14.67 -5.46 -5.08
CA MET A 347 13.94 -4.90 -6.22
C MET A 347 12.94 -3.86 -5.71
N LEU A 348 13.07 -2.64 -6.19
CA LEU A 348 12.13 -1.55 -5.95
C LEU A 348 11.11 -1.53 -7.10
N ALA A 349 9.85 -1.22 -6.82
CA ALA A 349 8.79 -1.05 -7.82
C ALA A 349 8.08 0.30 -7.68
N GLY A 350 7.70 0.90 -8.81
CA GLY A 350 7.10 2.23 -8.86
C GLY A 350 6.93 2.73 -10.29
N TRP A 351 7.10 4.03 -10.52
CA TRP A 351 7.03 4.59 -11.86
C TRP A 351 7.91 5.83 -12.06
N THR A 352 8.13 6.13 -13.34
CA THR A 352 8.83 7.31 -13.85
C THR A 352 7.91 8.10 -14.76
N ASN A 353 8.13 9.41 -14.89
CA ASN A 353 7.44 10.20 -15.92
C ASN A 353 7.97 9.81 -17.30
N GLY A 354 7.06 9.50 -18.23
CA GLY A 354 7.36 9.34 -19.65
C GLY A 354 6.76 10.48 -20.49
N PRO A 355 7.13 10.59 -21.78
CA PRO A 355 6.60 11.63 -22.68
C PRO A 355 5.09 11.55 -22.88
N ASP A 356 4.52 10.34 -22.85
CA ASP A 356 3.11 10.08 -23.15
C ASP A 356 2.30 9.65 -21.90
N GLY A 357 2.92 9.66 -20.72
CA GLY A 357 2.33 9.17 -19.46
C GLY A 357 3.34 8.52 -18.52
N ASP A 358 2.88 8.13 -17.33
CA ASP A 358 3.70 7.41 -16.36
C ASP A 358 4.11 6.03 -16.91
N ARG A 359 5.33 5.61 -16.59
CA ARG A 359 5.87 4.31 -17.00
C ARG A 359 6.21 3.50 -15.76
N ALA A 360 5.61 2.32 -15.66
CA ALA A 360 5.87 1.38 -14.59
C ALA A 360 7.34 0.95 -14.69
N THR A 361 8.07 1.08 -13.59
CA THR A 361 9.52 0.94 -13.56
C THR A 361 9.94 0.17 -12.32
N ILE A 362 11.01 -0.62 -12.45
CA ILE A 362 11.70 -1.23 -11.32
C ILE A 362 13.13 -0.71 -11.22
N TRP A 363 13.69 -0.74 -10.02
CA TRP A 363 15.10 -0.42 -9.78
C TRP A 363 15.79 -1.55 -9.02
N ARG A 364 17.09 -1.74 -9.28
CA ARG A 364 17.94 -2.77 -8.66
C ARG A 364 19.38 -2.32 -8.51
#